data_AF-A0A7Y8L4G5-F1
#
_entry.id   AF-A0A7Y8L4G5-F1
#
_cell.length_a   1.000
_cell.length_b   1.000
_cell.length_c   1.000
_cell.angle_alpha   90.00
_cell.angle_beta   90.00
_cell.angle_gamma   90.00
#
_symmetry.space_group_name_H-M   'P 1'
#
loop_
_entity.id
_entity.type
_entity.pdbx_description
1 polymer ?
#
loop_
_entity_poly.entity_id
_entity_poly.type
_entity_poly.pdbx_seq_one_letter_code
_entity_poly.pdbx_strand_id
1 'polypeptide(L)'
;MIGITSYGGYIPAFRLSREVMAKAWLRGSMGGERSVANNDEDSATMAVEAALDCLIGKDRGEVAGVFFASTTAPYREKEISSLVAAAADLPDEIRTADLGNGLRAGVAALRSAFDAVGNGSAKNVLVAAADCRLGYPQSEHEQSFGDGAAALMVGNSGAVASLEGHYAVSNEMMDVWRNAGDDFVRTWEGRWVLGEGYSALTEKAVKGLMKKAGVQAKGITFAAIPGPDARTHRRLVQVLGFDKAQVVDPLLAQVGDCGAGHPLMLLVSALEAAKPGDTILMAAYGNGAEAFLFKVTEEIRNLVPRRGIKGWLNSKLPLATYEKYLSYRGILETQPGDPFRLLPSATAYWRDVNSILRFHGSKCRSCGTLAYPIQRVCYTCRTKDSFDEVRLADKKAKLFTFSLDNLAGRSDDPVVVQSVVESEVDNARVYCMMTDCQPKEVRVGMPVEFTFRRIYEGAGFQNYFWKCRPLR
;
A
#
# COMPACT_ATOMS: atom_id res chain seq x y z
N MET A 1 -7.12 24.30 10.16
CA MET A 1 -6.17 24.40 9.03
C MET A 1 -6.24 23.08 8.28
N ILE A 2 -6.50 23.09 6.97
CA ILE A 2 -6.62 21.85 6.20
C ILE A 2 -5.23 21.28 5.88
N GLY A 3 -5.07 19.97 6.05
CA GLY A 3 -3.78 19.34 5.83
C GLY A 3 -3.83 17.82 6.01
N ILE A 4 -2.66 17.22 5.89
CA ILE A 4 -2.42 15.82 6.23
C ILE A 4 -2.36 15.72 7.75
N THR A 5 -3.14 14.84 8.36
CA THR A 5 -3.20 14.64 9.83
C THR A 5 -2.53 13.33 10.27
N SER A 6 -2.28 12.42 9.33
CA SER A 6 -1.57 11.15 9.54
C SER A 6 -1.05 10.62 8.21
N TYR A 7 -0.06 9.73 8.29
CA TYR A 7 0.48 9.02 7.14
C TYR A 7 0.88 7.60 7.51
N GLY A 8 0.94 6.72 6.52
CA GLY A 8 1.40 5.35 6.61
C GLY A 8 1.97 4.86 5.28
N GLY A 9 2.83 3.85 5.32
CA GLY A 9 3.50 3.31 4.15
C GLY A 9 3.57 1.79 4.17
N TYR A 10 3.66 1.19 2.99
CA TYR A 10 3.88 -0.24 2.85
C TYR A 10 4.77 -0.55 1.65
N ILE A 11 5.78 -1.42 1.86
CA ILE A 11 6.52 -2.07 0.79
C ILE A 11 6.48 -3.57 1.08
N PRO A 12 6.09 -4.43 0.11
CA PRO A 12 6.10 -5.87 0.25
C PRO A 12 7.41 -6.42 0.82
N ALA A 13 7.36 -7.62 1.40
CA ALA A 13 8.55 -8.26 1.95
C ALA A 13 9.60 -8.58 0.87
N PHE A 14 9.18 -9.07 -0.29
CA PHE A 14 10.11 -9.63 -1.27
C PHE A 14 10.87 -8.56 -2.07
N ARG A 15 12.16 -8.84 -2.29
CA ARG A 15 13.05 -8.06 -3.15
C ARG A 15 13.71 -8.95 -4.18
N LEU A 16 13.58 -8.59 -5.45
CA LEU A 16 14.25 -9.24 -6.55
C LEU A 16 15.42 -8.39 -7.02
N SER A 17 16.63 -8.96 -6.96
CA SER A 17 17.81 -8.32 -7.54
C SER A 17 17.65 -8.19 -9.05
N ARG A 18 17.90 -7.00 -9.59
CA ARG A 18 17.83 -6.76 -11.03
C ARG A 18 18.92 -7.50 -11.80
N GLU A 19 20.01 -7.88 -11.12
CA GLU A 19 21.05 -8.74 -11.67
C GLU A 19 20.53 -10.14 -12.00
N VAL A 20 19.67 -10.70 -11.13
CA VAL A 20 19.05 -12.01 -11.35
C VAL A 20 18.15 -11.99 -12.59
N MET A 21 17.38 -10.91 -12.77
CA MET A 21 16.54 -10.70 -13.96
C MET A 21 17.38 -10.51 -15.23
N ALA A 22 18.39 -9.64 -15.15
CA ALA A 22 19.23 -9.31 -16.29
C ALA A 22 20.02 -10.52 -16.81
N LYS A 23 20.49 -11.38 -15.90
CA LYS A 23 21.16 -12.64 -16.22
C LYS A 23 20.25 -13.60 -16.98
N ALA A 24 18.98 -13.74 -16.61
CA ALA A 24 18.03 -14.60 -17.31
C ALA A 24 17.83 -14.18 -18.79
N TRP A 25 18.01 -12.89 -19.07
CA TRP A 25 17.84 -12.30 -20.39
C TRP A 25 19.15 -12.01 -21.13
N LEU A 26 20.31 -12.37 -20.56
CA LEU A 26 21.65 -12.08 -21.10
C LEU A 26 21.83 -10.58 -21.46
N ARG A 27 21.30 -9.68 -20.63
CA ARG A 27 21.36 -8.22 -20.82
C ARG A 27 21.95 -7.50 -19.61
N GLY A 28 22.12 -6.19 -19.73
CA GLY A 28 22.57 -5.33 -18.64
C GLY A 28 21.50 -5.15 -17.54
N SER A 29 21.98 -5.13 -16.30
CA SER A 29 21.21 -4.79 -15.09
C SER A 29 21.18 -3.28 -14.87
N MET A 30 20.03 -2.75 -14.43
CA MET A 30 19.91 -1.38 -13.94
C MET A 30 20.55 -1.17 -12.56
N GLY A 31 21.01 -2.25 -11.92
CA GLY A 31 21.55 -2.23 -10.57
C GLY A 31 20.48 -2.09 -9.48
N GLY A 32 20.82 -2.56 -8.28
CA GLY A 32 19.89 -2.58 -7.14
C GLY A 32 18.83 -3.66 -7.25
N GLU A 33 17.68 -3.41 -6.65
CA GLU A 33 16.58 -4.37 -6.49
C GLU A 33 15.23 -3.71 -6.75
N ARG A 34 14.23 -4.53 -7.07
CA ARG A 34 12.82 -4.13 -7.08
C ARG A 34 12.06 -4.84 -5.98
N SER A 35 11.06 -4.15 -5.45
CA SER A 35 10.02 -4.75 -4.62
C SER A 35 9.10 -5.63 -5.46
N VAL A 36 8.61 -6.71 -4.84
CA VAL A 36 7.71 -7.69 -5.45
C VAL A 36 6.65 -8.06 -4.42
N ALA A 37 5.39 -7.81 -4.74
CA ALA A 37 4.25 -8.31 -3.98
C ALA A 37 4.28 -9.84 -3.97
N ASN A 38 4.07 -10.43 -2.80
CA ASN A 38 3.97 -11.87 -2.62
C ASN A 38 2.78 -12.45 -3.43
N ASN A 39 2.73 -13.77 -3.63
CA ASN A 39 1.66 -14.44 -4.36
C ASN A 39 0.25 -14.21 -3.76
N ASP A 40 0.20 -13.88 -2.46
CA ASP A 40 -0.98 -13.57 -1.67
C ASP A 40 -1.18 -12.06 -1.45
N GLU A 41 -0.50 -11.22 -2.23
CA GLU A 41 -0.61 -9.77 -2.20
C GLU A 41 -1.07 -9.20 -3.55
N ASP A 42 -1.85 -8.11 -3.48
CA ASP A 42 -2.23 -7.26 -4.59
C ASP A 42 -2.30 -5.79 -4.14
N SER A 43 -2.71 -4.89 -5.04
CA SER A 43 -2.85 -3.46 -4.73
C SER A 43 -3.82 -3.20 -3.57
N ALA A 44 -4.89 -4.00 -3.43
CA ALA A 44 -5.85 -3.84 -2.35
C ALA A 44 -5.25 -4.24 -1.00
N THR A 45 -4.53 -5.36 -0.92
CA THR A 45 -3.88 -5.79 0.32
C THR A 45 -2.80 -4.79 0.77
N MET A 46 -2.00 -4.28 -0.17
CA MET A 46 -0.97 -3.28 0.15
C MET A 46 -1.58 -1.95 0.61
N ALA A 47 -2.69 -1.52 0.00
CA ALA A 47 -3.41 -0.33 0.44
C ALA A 47 -3.99 -0.49 1.85
N VAL A 48 -4.49 -1.68 2.21
CA VAL A 48 -4.92 -1.99 3.59
C VAL A 48 -3.74 -1.88 4.55
N GLU A 49 -2.58 -2.47 4.25
CA GLU A 49 -1.41 -2.37 5.12
C GLU A 49 -0.96 -0.91 5.35
N ALA A 50 -0.91 -0.11 4.28
CA ALA A 50 -0.59 1.31 4.40
C ALA A 50 -1.65 2.09 5.19
N ALA A 51 -2.94 1.77 5.02
CA ALA A 51 -4.05 2.36 5.76
C ALA A 51 -3.97 2.03 7.26
N LEU A 52 -3.66 0.78 7.63
CA LEU A 52 -3.49 0.37 9.01
C LEU A 52 -2.35 1.13 9.69
N ASP A 53 -1.21 1.27 9.01
CA ASP A 53 -0.07 2.06 9.47
C ASP A 53 -0.44 3.55 9.64
N CYS A 54 -1.25 4.09 8.73
CA CYS A 54 -1.76 5.46 8.78
C CYS A 54 -2.73 5.70 9.95
N LEU A 55 -3.53 4.70 10.33
CA LEU A 55 -4.52 4.79 11.39
C LEU A 55 -3.94 4.59 12.80
N ILE A 56 -2.64 4.32 12.94
CA ILE A 56 -1.99 4.16 14.25
C ILE A 56 -2.16 5.45 15.08
N GLY A 57 -2.85 5.32 16.22
CA GLY A 57 -3.12 6.41 17.15
C GLY A 57 -4.25 7.35 16.72
N LYS A 58 -5.05 6.97 15.72
CA LYS A 58 -6.23 7.74 15.27
C LYS A 58 -7.53 7.06 15.71
N ASP A 59 -8.54 7.88 15.96
CA ASP A 59 -9.90 7.38 16.15
C ASP A 59 -10.51 7.03 14.79
N ARG A 60 -10.79 5.74 14.59
CA ARG A 60 -11.42 5.21 13.38
C ARG A 60 -12.85 5.73 13.21
N GLY A 61 -13.54 6.03 14.31
CA GLY A 61 -14.91 6.56 14.33
C GLY A 61 -15.04 7.96 13.71
N GLU A 62 -13.96 8.72 13.62
CA GLU A 62 -13.96 10.06 13.02
C GLU A 62 -13.68 10.07 11.51
N VAL A 63 -13.39 8.90 10.91
CA VAL A 63 -13.17 8.79 9.46
C VAL A 63 -14.52 8.90 8.75
N ALA A 64 -14.62 9.87 7.83
CA ALA A 64 -15.84 10.15 7.08
C ALA A 64 -15.75 9.71 5.61
N GLY A 65 -14.57 9.24 5.15
CA GLY A 65 -14.44 8.67 3.82
C GLY A 65 -13.12 7.94 3.57
N VAL A 66 -13.14 7.08 2.56
CA VAL A 66 -11.98 6.31 2.05
C VAL A 66 -11.90 6.45 0.54
N PHE A 67 -10.80 7.00 0.05
CA PHE A 67 -10.50 7.04 -1.38
C PHE A 67 -9.35 6.08 -1.68
N PHE A 68 -9.62 5.09 -2.52
CA PHE A 68 -8.62 4.15 -3.01
C PHE A 68 -8.14 4.58 -4.40
N ALA A 69 -6.84 4.48 -4.65
CA ALA A 69 -6.28 4.79 -5.96
C ALA A 69 -5.32 3.71 -6.48
N SER A 70 -5.58 3.23 -7.69
CA SER A 70 -4.74 2.20 -8.33
C SER A 70 -4.97 2.15 -9.85
N THR A 71 -3.93 1.77 -10.58
CA THR A 71 -4.01 1.33 -11.99
C THR A 71 -3.98 -0.20 -12.12
N THR A 72 -3.86 -0.91 -11.01
CA THR A 72 -3.82 -2.38 -10.93
C THR A 72 -4.80 -2.90 -9.88
N ALA A 73 -5.99 -2.30 -9.78
CA ALA A 73 -7.05 -2.79 -8.91
C ALA A 73 -7.43 -4.23 -9.30
N PRO A 74 -7.68 -5.14 -8.32
CA PRO A 74 -7.95 -6.54 -8.60
C PRO A 74 -9.33 -6.78 -9.25
N TYR A 75 -10.21 -5.78 -9.24
CA TYR A 75 -11.51 -5.82 -9.90
C TYR A 75 -11.72 -4.59 -10.78
N ARG A 76 -12.54 -4.77 -11.82
CA ARG A 76 -12.92 -3.68 -12.74
C ARG A 76 -14.20 -2.93 -12.32
N GLU A 77 -15.06 -3.58 -11.52
CA GLU A 77 -16.37 -3.03 -11.12
C GLU A 77 -16.60 -3.07 -9.60
N LYS A 78 -16.08 -4.09 -8.89
CA LYS A 78 -16.13 -4.12 -7.43
C LYS A 78 -15.27 -3.00 -6.86
N GLU A 79 -15.91 -2.10 -6.12
CA GLU A 79 -15.23 -1.02 -5.41
C GLU A 79 -14.29 -1.56 -4.33
N ILE A 80 -13.03 -1.13 -4.36
CA ILE A 80 -11.96 -1.57 -3.46
C ILE A 80 -11.89 -0.68 -2.21
N SER A 81 -12.24 0.61 -2.29
CA SER A 81 -12.30 1.48 -1.12
C SER A 81 -13.24 0.97 -0.03
N SER A 82 -14.36 0.32 -0.38
CA SER A 82 -15.23 -0.37 0.60
C SER A 82 -14.60 -1.62 1.22
N LEU A 83 -13.75 -2.35 0.48
CA LEU A 83 -12.94 -3.45 1.03
C LEU A 83 -11.89 -2.90 2.02
N VAL A 84 -11.20 -1.82 1.64
CA VAL A 84 -10.20 -1.15 2.49
C VAL A 84 -10.86 -0.65 3.77
N ALA A 85 -12.04 -0.03 3.68
CA ALA A 85 -12.79 0.45 4.85
C ALA A 85 -13.14 -0.68 5.83
N ALA A 86 -13.67 -1.80 5.32
CA ALA A 86 -14.01 -2.95 6.15
C ALA A 86 -12.76 -3.58 6.79
N ALA A 87 -11.68 -3.79 6.04
CA ALA A 87 -10.45 -4.35 6.57
C ALA A 87 -9.78 -3.43 7.61
N ALA A 88 -9.84 -2.12 7.40
CA ALA A 88 -9.36 -1.12 8.34
C ALA A 88 -10.28 -0.91 9.57
N ASP A 89 -11.44 -1.57 9.62
CA ASP A 89 -12.50 -1.43 10.63
C ASP A 89 -12.95 0.02 10.81
N LEU A 90 -13.34 0.63 9.70
CA LEU A 90 -13.93 1.98 9.67
C LEU A 90 -15.46 1.91 9.77
N PRO A 91 -16.14 3.00 10.15
CA PRO A 91 -17.61 3.04 10.20
C PRO A 91 -18.25 2.72 8.83
N ASP A 92 -19.48 2.22 8.84
CA ASP A 92 -20.22 1.93 7.61
C ASP A 92 -20.77 3.20 6.94
N GLU A 93 -21.04 4.25 7.71
CA GLU A 93 -21.60 5.53 7.24
C GLU A 93 -20.50 6.49 6.76
N ILE A 94 -19.71 6.04 5.78
CA ILE A 94 -18.61 6.82 5.21
C ILE A 94 -18.71 6.89 3.69
N ARG A 95 -18.09 7.91 3.10
CA ARG A 95 -17.99 8.03 1.64
C ARG A 95 -16.84 7.19 1.09
N THR A 96 -17.11 6.29 0.17
CA THR A 96 -16.08 5.53 -0.57
C THR A 96 -15.97 6.02 -2.01
N ALA A 97 -14.77 5.91 -2.59
CA ALA A 97 -14.55 6.13 -4.01
C ALA A 97 -13.24 5.49 -4.48
N ASP A 98 -13.25 4.96 -5.69
CA ASP A 98 -12.05 4.44 -6.37
C ASP A 98 -11.62 5.37 -7.51
N LEU A 99 -10.33 5.66 -7.58
CA LEU A 99 -9.71 6.46 -8.65
C LEU A 99 -8.66 5.62 -9.38
N GLY A 100 -8.67 5.64 -10.72
CA GLY A 100 -7.77 4.80 -11.49
C GLY A 100 -7.39 5.32 -12.87
N ASN A 101 -6.94 4.40 -13.74
CA ASN A 101 -6.50 4.59 -15.13
C ASN A 101 -5.23 5.44 -15.36
N GLY A 102 -4.95 6.46 -14.55
CA GLY A 102 -3.76 7.29 -14.65
C GLY A 102 -2.79 7.12 -13.48
N LEU A 103 -1.49 7.26 -13.72
CA LEU A 103 -0.47 7.20 -12.64
C LEU A 103 -0.56 8.35 -11.64
N ARG A 104 -1.29 9.42 -11.97
CA ARG A 104 -1.65 10.49 -11.04
C ARG A 104 -2.88 10.18 -10.18
N ALA A 105 -3.49 9.00 -10.28
CA ALA A 105 -4.69 8.65 -9.53
C ALA A 105 -4.53 8.83 -8.01
N GLY A 106 -3.35 8.51 -7.44
CA GLY A 106 -3.06 8.71 -6.03
C GLY A 106 -3.13 10.18 -5.60
N VAL A 107 -2.56 11.09 -6.39
CA VAL A 107 -2.64 12.53 -6.09
C VAL A 107 -4.01 13.14 -6.43
N ALA A 108 -4.72 12.59 -7.42
CA ALA A 108 -6.10 12.98 -7.70
C ALA A 108 -7.04 12.61 -6.54
N ALA A 109 -6.80 11.45 -5.90
CA ALA A 109 -7.53 11.03 -4.70
C ALA A 109 -7.19 11.96 -3.52
N LEU A 110 -5.91 12.32 -3.35
CA LEU A 110 -5.47 13.30 -2.36
C LEU A 110 -6.11 14.68 -2.58
N ARG A 111 -6.15 15.17 -3.82
CA ARG A 111 -6.82 16.43 -4.18
C ARG A 111 -8.30 16.39 -3.86
N SER A 112 -8.97 15.29 -4.21
CA SER A 112 -10.39 15.08 -3.92
C SER A 112 -10.68 15.06 -2.42
N ALA A 113 -9.79 14.47 -1.62
CA ALA A 113 -9.88 14.47 -0.16
C ALA A 113 -9.72 15.89 0.40
N PHE A 114 -8.77 16.67 -0.10
CA PHE A 114 -8.62 18.08 0.27
C PHE A 114 -9.87 18.91 -0.08
N ASP A 115 -10.47 18.69 -1.25
CA ASP A 115 -11.67 19.43 -1.64
C ASP A 115 -12.88 19.02 -0.78
N ALA A 116 -13.06 17.73 -0.49
CA ALA A 116 -14.13 17.22 0.37
C ALA A 116 -14.01 17.72 1.83
N VAL A 117 -12.79 17.82 2.36
CA VAL A 117 -12.56 18.35 3.71
C VAL A 117 -12.67 19.88 3.73
N GLY A 118 -12.14 20.55 2.71
CA GLY A 118 -12.11 22.01 2.61
C GLY A 118 -13.49 22.62 2.44
N ASN A 119 -14.41 21.92 1.76
CA ASN A 119 -15.80 22.37 1.61
C ASN A 119 -16.73 21.90 2.73
N GLY A 120 -16.23 21.12 3.70
CA GLY A 120 -17.00 20.62 4.84
C GLY A 120 -17.87 19.38 4.56
N SER A 121 -17.75 18.74 3.39
CA SER A 121 -18.49 17.51 3.07
C SER A 121 -17.99 16.29 3.85
N ALA A 122 -16.75 16.33 4.36
CA ALA A 122 -16.17 15.29 5.20
C ALA A 122 -15.23 15.92 6.24
N LYS A 123 -15.09 15.31 7.43
CA LYS A 123 -14.14 15.78 8.45
C LYS A 123 -12.74 15.24 8.24
N ASN A 124 -12.64 13.91 8.12
CA ASN A 124 -11.41 13.19 7.87
C ASN A 124 -11.62 12.22 6.70
N VAL A 125 -10.71 12.22 5.73
CA VAL A 125 -10.73 11.32 4.58
C VAL A 125 -9.41 10.57 4.50
N LEU A 126 -9.48 9.25 4.53
CA LEU A 126 -8.35 8.38 4.31
C LEU A 126 -8.14 8.19 2.80
N VAL A 127 -6.94 8.47 2.32
CA VAL A 127 -6.53 8.19 0.95
C VAL A 127 -5.53 7.06 0.98
N ALA A 128 -5.75 5.99 0.24
CA ALA A 128 -4.80 4.87 0.11
C ALA A 128 -4.52 4.61 -1.37
N ALA A 129 -3.25 4.61 -1.75
CA ALA A 129 -2.84 4.39 -3.13
C ALA A 129 -1.82 3.25 -3.21
N ALA A 130 -2.00 2.35 -4.15
CA ALA A 130 -1.16 1.17 -4.31
C ALA A 130 -1.16 0.70 -5.76
N ASP A 131 -0.03 0.13 -6.21
CA ASP A 131 0.07 -0.46 -7.53
C ASP A 131 1.06 -1.61 -7.55
N CYS A 132 0.77 -2.60 -8.40
CA CYS A 132 1.66 -3.72 -8.71
C CYS A 132 1.79 -3.88 -10.24
N ARG A 133 2.45 -2.93 -10.91
CA ARG A 133 2.45 -2.83 -12.39
C ARG A 133 3.37 -3.88 -13.01
N LEU A 134 2.95 -4.43 -14.16
CA LEU A 134 3.74 -5.39 -14.93
C LEU A 134 4.37 -4.72 -16.15
N GLY A 135 5.69 -4.87 -16.29
CA GLY A 135 6.41 -4.62 -17.54
C GLY A 135 6.52 -5.93 -18.34
N TYR A 136 6.56 -5.84 -19.66
CA TYR A 136 6.81 -7.00 -20.51
C TYR A 136 8.14 -7.68 -20.10
N PRO A 137 8.22 -9.02 -20.11
CA PRO A 137 9.49 -9.69 -19.89
C PRO A 137 10.56 -9.18 -20.86
N GLN A 138 11.80 -9.02 -20.38
CA GLN A 138 12.94 -8.42 -21.09
C GLN A 138 12.87 -6.88 -21.27
N SER A 139 11.78 -6.20 -20.90
CA SER A 139 11.66 -4.74 -21.06
C SER A 139 12.36 -3.95 -19.95
N GLU A 140 12.61 -2.66 -20.19
CA GLU A 140 13.09 -1.73 -19.15
C GLU A 140 12.13 -1.67 -17.95
N HIS A 141 10.82 -1.65 -18.22
CA HIS A 141 9.76 -1.60 -17.21
C HIS A 141 9.75 -2.82 -16.30
N GLU A 142 10.19 -3.97 -16.80
CA GLU A 142 10.31 -5.16 -15.97
C GLU A 142 11.30 -4.95 -14.83
N GLN A 143 12.42 -4.29 -15.11
CA GLN A 143 13.44 -3.95 -14.13
C GLN A 143 13.04 -2.72 -13.30
N SER A 144 12.48 -1.68 -13.92
CA SER A 144 12.30 -0.37 -13.27
C SER A 144 11.09 -0.30 -12.34
N PHE A 145 10.04 -1.08 -12.58
CA PHE A 145 8.84 -1.08 -11.72
C PHE A 145 9.09 -1.71 -10.35
N GLY A 146 8.26 -1.31 -9.41
CA GLY A 146 8.16 -1.84 -8.06
C GLY A 146 6.69 -1.98 -7.65
N ASP A 147 6.48 -2.64 -6.51
CA ASP A 147 5.18 -2.80 -5.90
C ASP A 147 5.19 -2.10 -4.53
N GLY A 148 4.18 -1.29 -4.24
CA GLY A 148 4.16 -0.53 -2.99
C GLY A 148 2.88 0.26 -2.79
N ALA A 149 2.71 0.78 -1.58
CA ALA A 149 1.56 1.59 -1.21
C ALA A 149 1.90 2.67 -0.20
N ALA A 150 1.06 3.70 -0.17
CA ALA A 150 1.05 4.72 0.87
C ALA A 150 -0.38 5.14 1.17
N ALA A 151 -0.61 5.58 2.41
CA ALA A 151 -1.87 6.13 2.83
C ALA A 151 -1.69 7.44 3.61
N LEU A 152 -2.62 8.37 3.41
CA LEU A 152 -2.63 9.69 4.03
C LEU A 152 -4.02 9.96 4.59
N MET A 153 -4.09 10.45 5.82
CA MET A 153 -5.32 10.99 6.38
C MET A 153 -5.34 12.49 6.13
N VAL A 154 -6.39 12.99 5.49
CA VAL A 154 -6.64 14.42 5.26
C VAL A 154 -7.71 14.89 6.23
N GLY A 155 -7.47 16.00 6.92
CA GLY A 155 -8.41 16.58 7.88
C GLY A 155 -8.25 18.10 8.02
N ASN A 156 -9.13 18.71 8.80
CA ASN A 156 -9.15 20.17 9.04
C ASN A 156 -8.64 20.59 10.44
N SER A 157 -8.27 19.61 11.28
CA SER A 157 -7.71 19.78 12.62
C SER A 157 -6.54 18.83 12.84
N GLY A 158 -5.52 19.29 13.60
CA GLY A 158 -4.37 18.46 13.95
C GLY A 158 -3.52 18.02 12.73
N ALA A 159 -3.45 18.87 11.70
CA ALA A 159 -2.64 18.59 10.52
C ALA A 159 -1.16 18.59 10.88
N VAL A 160 -0.42 17.53 10.53
CA VAL A 160 1.04 17.44 10.61
C VAL A 160 1.73 18.17 9.46
N ALA A 161 1.01 18.35 8.35
CA ALA A 161 1.44 19.20 7.24
C ALA A 161 0.23 19.90 6.61
N SER A 162 0.21 21.22 6.62
CA SER A 162 -0.86 22.02 6.01
C SER A 162 -0.68 22.14 4.51
N LEU A 163 -1.80 22.17 3.78
CA LEU A 163 -1.78 22.42 2.34
C LEU A 163 -1.66 23.93 2.08
N GLU A 164 -0.55 24.36 1.50
CA GLU A 164 -0.28 25.77 1.18
C GLU A 164 -0.67 26.11 -0.27
N GLY A 165 -0.66 25.12 -1.15
CA GLY A 165 -1.01 25.35 -2.54
C GLY A 165 -0.94 24.09 -3.40
N HIS A 166 -1.59 24.17 -4.54
CA HIS A 166 -1.51 23.15 -5.58
C HIS A 166 -1.55 23.81 -6.96
N TYR A 167 -1.03 23.09 -7.95
CA TYR A 167 -1.04 23.47 -9.36
C TYR A 167 -1.13 22.22 -10.24
N ALA A 168 -2.01 22.24 -11.24
CA ALA A 168 -2.25 21.12 -12.12
C ALA A 168 -2.08 21.53 -13.59
N VAL A 169 -1.57 20.60 -14.39
CA VAL A 169 -1.44 20.70 -15.84
C VAL A 169 -2.02 19.41 -16.43
N SER A 170 -3.04 19.53 -17.28
CA SER A 170 -3.56 18.41 -18.05
C SER A 170 -2.78 18.27 -19.36
N ASN A 171 -2.57 17.03 -19.82
CA ASN A 171 -2.09 16.75 -21.17
C ASN A 171 -2.71 15.46 -21.70
N GLU A 172 -3.38 15.53 -22.85
CA GLU A 172 -3.79 14.35 -23.60
C GLU A 172 -2.61 13.91 -24.47
N MET A 173 -1.81 12.99 -23.93
CA MET A 173 -0.65 12.41 -24.59
C MET A 173 -0.69 10.90 -24.37
N MET A 174 -0.58 10.12 -25.43
CA MET A 174 -0.51 8.66 -25.35
C MET A 174 0.94 8.20 -25.16
N ASP A 175 1.47 8.40 -23.95
CA ASP A 175 2.85 8.10 -23.61
C ASP A 175 3.03 6.68 -23.03
N VAL A 176 2.28 6.36 -21.99
CA VAL A 176 2.26 5.07 -21.28
C VAL A 176 0.80 4.68 -21.07
N TRP A 177 0.42 3.48 -21.49
CA TRP A 177 -0.97 3.02 -21.42
C TRP A 177 -1.08 1.52 -21.19
N ARG A 178 -2.30 1.10 -20.86
CA ARG A 178 -2.72 -0.30 -20.78
C ARG A 178 -4.13 -0.41 -21.32
N ASN A 179 -4.37 -1.29 -22.29
CA ASN A 179 -5.73 -1.53 -22.75
C ASN A 179 -6.52 -2.33 -21.70
N ALA A 180 -7.84 -2.35 -21.84
CA ALA A 180 -8.77 -3.02 -20.93
C ALA A 180 -8.45 -4.50 -20.62
N GLY A 181 -7.76 -5.21 -21.52
CA GLY A 181 -7.36 -6.61 -21.35
C GLY A 181 -5.86 -6.85 -21.45
N ASP A 182 -5.03 -5.80 -21.43
CA ASP A 182 -3.58 -5.97 -21.34
C ASP A 182 -3.19 -6.20 -19.88
N ASP A 183 -2.31 -7.16 -19.61
CA ASP A 183 -1.66 -7.29 -18.30
C ASP A 183 -0.44 -6.35 -18.17
N PHE A 184 0.28 -6.19 -19.28
CA PHE A 184 1.54 -5.47 -19.36
C PHE A 184 1.36 -4.02 -19.77
N VAL A 185 2.17 -3.14 -19.20
CA VAL A 185 2.24 -1.72 -19.56
C VAL A 185 2.92 -1.54 -20.91
N ARG A 186 2.29 -0.74 -21.78
CA ARG A 186 2.83 -0.29 -23.07
C ARG A 186 3.40 1.12 -22.94
N THR A 187 4.32 1.46 -23.83
CA THR A 187 4.91 2.79 -23.93
C THR A 187 5.20 3.15 -25.37
N TRP A 188 5.18 4.44 -25.68
CA TRP A 188 5.65 5.00 -26.93
C TRP A 188 7.17 5.23 -26.91
N GLU A 189 7.70 5.90 -27.94
CA GLU A 189 9.13 6.22 -28.08
C GLU A 189 9.66 7.01 -26.87
N GLY A 190 10.71 6.47 -26.23
CA GLY A 190 11.13 6.90 -24.91
C GLY A 190 11.60 8.35 -24.81
N ARG A 191 12.22 8.92 -25.84
CA ARG A 191 12.70 10.31 -25.79
C ARG A 191 11.52 11.29 -25.82
N TRP A 192 10.49 11.01 -26.59
CA TRP A 192 9.26 11.79 -26.60
C TRP A 192 8.51 11.67 -25.28
N VAL A 193 8.33 10.44 -24.75
CA VAL A 193 7.71 10.18 -23.44
C VAL A 193 8.44 10.92 -22.31
N LEU A 194 9.77 10.83 -22.26
CA LEU A 194 10.56 11.44 -21.19
C LEU A 194 10.72 12.96 -21.35
N GLY A 195 10.84 13.46 -22.58
CA GLY A 195 11.05 14.87 -22.88
C GLY A 195 9.75 15.69 -22.84
N GLU A 196 8.86 15.44 -23.79
CA GLU A 196 7.61 16.18 -23.97
C GLU A 196 6.54 15.80 -22.95
N GLY A 197 6.59 14.55 -22.47
CA GLY A 197 5.74 14.05 -21.40
C GLY A 197 6.29 14.44 -20.03
N TYR A 198 7.02 13.51 -19.40
CA TYR A 198 7.42 13.62 -18.00
C TYR A 198 8.16 14.92 -17.67
N SER A 199 9.24 15.26 -18.38
CA SER A 199 10.09 16.38 -18.01
C SER A 199 9.37 17.72 -18.20
N ALA A 200 8.84 17.98 -19.40
CA ALA A 200 8.19 19.25 -19.72
C ALA A 200 6.96 19.53 -18.85
N LEU A 201 6.11 18.52 -18.62
CA LEU A 201 4.87 18.70 -17.86
C LEU A 201 5.13 18.82 -16.37
N THR A 202 6.02 18.01 -15.80
CA THR A 202 6.38 18.11 -14.39
C THR A 202 7.09 19.43 -14.11
N GLU A 203 8.00 19.87 -14.99
CA GLU A 203 8.65 21.18 -14.88
C GLU A 203 7.61 22.31 -14.87
N LYS A 204 6.66 22.28 -15.80
CA LYS A 204 5.58 23.27 -15.89
C LYS A 204 4.72 23.31 -14.63
N ALA A 205 4.35 22.14 -14.08
CA ALA A 205 3.53 22.07 -12.87
C ALA A 205 4.28 22.62 -11.64
N VAL A 206 5.54 22.21 -11.45
CA VAL A 206 6.36 22.63 -10.31
C VAL A 206 6.68 24.12 -10.38
N LYS A 207 7.12 24.64 -11.53
CA LYS A 207 7.36 26.08 -11.72
C LYS A 207 6.06 26.89 -11.59
N GLY A 208 4.94 26.37 -12.08
CA GLY A 208 3.62 26.97 -11.93
C GLY A 208 3.21 27.13 -10.47
N LEU A 209 3.40 26.07 -9.66
CA LEU A 209 3.16 26.08 -8.22
C LEU A 209 4.08 27.08 -7.51
N MET A 210 5.39 27.02 -7.76
CA MET A 210 6.36 27.92 -7.11
C MET A 210 6.04 29.39 -7.40
N LYS A 211 5.72 29.71 -8.66
CA LYS A 211 5.28 31.06 -9.05
C LYS A 211 3.99 31.48 -8.34
N LYS A 212 2.99 30.60 -8.30
CA LYS A 212 1.69 30.88 -7.65
C LYS A 212 1.82 31.09 -6.14
N ALA A 213 2.69 30.32 -5.49
CA ALA A 213 2.95 30.42 -4.05
C ALA A 213 4.00 31.48 -3.67
N GLY A 214 4.65 32.13 -4.66
CA GLY A 214 5.69 33.12 -4.40
C GLY A 214 6.96 32.55 -3.77
N VAL A 215 7.23 31.26 -3.95
CA VAL A 215 8.40 30.56 -3.39
C VAL A 215 9.43 30.25 -4.47
N GLN A 216 10.68 30.04 -4.06
CA GLN A 216 11.77 29.59 -4.93
C GLN A 216 12.25 28.22 -4.48
N ALA A 217 12.96 27.49 -5.35
CA ALA A 217 13.50 26.17 -5.04
C ALA A 217 14.31 26.14 -3.72
N LYS A 218 15.11 27.18 -3.45
CA LYS A 218 15.88 27.34 -2.20
C LYS A 218 15.02 27.43 -0.92
N GLY A 219 13.75 27.79 -1.05
CA GLY A 219 12.80 27.87 0.08
C GLY A 219 12.07 26.56 0.38
N ILE A 220 12.32 25.51 -0.41
CA ILE A 220 11.76 24.17 -0.21
C ILE A 220 12.75 23.35 0.62
N THR A 221 12.32 22.70 1.70
CA THR A 221 13.19 21.79 2.45
C THR A 221 13.29 20.44 1.75
N PHE A 222 12.15 19.87 1.35
CA PHE A 222 12.08 18.55 0.71
C PHE A 222 11.36 18.61 -0.63
N ALA A 223 12.00 18.10 -1.68
CA ALA A 223 11.43 17.92 -3.01
C ALA A 223 11.18 16.43 -3.27
N ALA A 224 9.92 16.01 -3.14
CA ALA A 224 9.42 14.66 -3.38
C ALA A 224 8.90 14.56 -4.83
N ILE A 225 9.81 14.34 -5.77
CA ILE A 225 9.50 14.29 -7.21
C ILE A 225 9.74 12.87 -7.72
N PRO A 226 8.68 12.09 -8.04
CA PRO A 226 8.83 10.76 -8.62
C PRO A 226 9.38 10.89 -10.03
N GLY A 227 10.20 9.95 -10.47
CA GLY A 227 10.72 9.93 -11.84
C GLY A 227 10.75 8.53 -12.43
N PRO A 228 10.63 8.39 -13.77
CA PRO A 228 10.58 7.10 -14.44
C PRO A 228 11.93 6.37 -14.43
N ASP A 229 13.03 7.12 -14.35
CA ASP A 229 14.39 6.59 -14.25
C ASP A 229 15.33 7.59 -13.53
N ALA A 230 16.44 7.06 -13.01
CA ALA A 230 17.38 7.84 -12.19
C ALA A 230 18.13 8.95 -12.96
N ARG A 231 18.29 8.83 -14.29
CA ARG A 231 18.98 9.84 -15.10
C ARG A 231 18.04 11.00 -15.39
N THR A 232 16.83 10.72 -15.86
CA THR A 232 15.81 11.74 -16.17
C THR A 232 15.37 12.46 -14.90
N HIS A 233 15.17 11.74 -13.79
CA HIS A 233 14.89 12.34 -12.49
C HIS A 233 15.96 13.34 -12.07
N ARG A 234 17.25 12.94 -12.09
CA ARG A 234 18.37 13.82 -11.71
C ARG A 234 18.45 15.08 -12.58
N ARG A 235 18.20 14.95 -13.89
CA ARG A 235 18.19 16.10 -14.79
C ARG A 235 17.06 17.06 -14.47
N LEU A 236 15.84 16.55 -14.24
CA LEU A 236 14.69 17.39 -13.95
C LEU A 236 14.87 18.19 -12.65
N VAL A 237 15.32 17.56 -11.57
CA VAL A 237 15.53 18.26 -10.28
C VAL A 237 16.59 19.35 -10.39
N GLN A 238 17.63 19.15 -11.21
CA GLN A 238 18.64 20.17 -11.51
C GLN A 238 18.05 21.35 -12.29
N VAL A 239 17.24 21.08 -13.33
CA VAL A 239 16.56 22.12 -14.12
C VAL A 239 15.58 22.94 -13.28
N LEU A 240 14.95 22.30 -12.30
CA LEU A 240 14.07 22.95 -11.32
C LEU A 240 14.84 23.77 -10.27
N GLY A 241 16.17 23.62 -10.18
CA GLY A 241 17.03 24.38 -9.27
C GLY A 241 17.08 23.84 -7.85
N PHE A 242 16.77 22.55 -7.65
CA PHE A 242 16.90 21.90 -6.35
C PHE A 242 18.32 21.39 -6.11
N ASP A 243 18.81 21.61 -4.90
CA ASP A 243 20.05 21.03 -4.40
C ASP A 243 19.85 19.55 -4.06
N LYS A 244 20.92 18.75 -4.17
CA LYS A 244 20.87 17.31 -3.88
C LYS A 244 20.33 17.00 -2.47
N ALA A 245 20.63 17.87 -1.49
CA ALA A 245 20.18 17.69 -0.11
C ALA A 245 18.67 17.93 0.08
N GLN A 246 18.02 18.67 -0.83
CA GLN A 246 16.57 18.89 -0.79
C GLN A 246 15.80 17.73 -1.41
N VAL A 247 16.42 16.96 -2.32
CA VAL A 247 15.74 15.93 -3.09
C VAL A 247 15.57 14.67 -2.25
N VAL A 248 14.33 14.24 -2.06
CA VAL A 248 13.99 12.96 -1.41
C VAL A 248 14.46 11.81 -2.30
N ASP A 249 14.99 10.73 -1.72
CA ASP A 249 15.37 9.54 -2.49
C ASP A 249 14.15 9.05 -3.29
N PRO A 250 14.22 8.97 -4.64
CA PRO A 250 13.08 8.57 -5.47
C PRO A 250 12.75 7.06 -5.36
N LEU A 251 13.47 6.30 -4.53
CA LEU A 251 13.29 4.87 -4.25
C LEU A 251 13.53 3.93 -5.45
N LEU A 252 13.96 4.47 -6.59
CA LEU A 252 14.14 3.71 -7.84
C LEU A 252 15.16 2.57 -7.73
N ALA A 253 16.22 2.73 -6.91
CA ALA A 253 17.26 1.72 -6.76
C ALA A 253 16.90 0.58 -5.78
N GLN A 254 15.99 0.84 -4.84
CA GLN A 254 15.69 -0.05 -3.70
C GLN A 254 14.29 -0.67 -3.77
N VAL A 255 13.37 -0.02 -4.50
CA VAL A 255 11.95 -0.39 -4.56
C VAL A 255 11.48 -0.46 -6.01
N GLY A 256 11.82 0.53 -6.84
CA GLY A 256 11.27 0.71 -8.19
C GLY A 256 10.08 1.67 -8.23
N ASP A 257 9.57 1.95 -9.44
CA ASP A 257 8.39 2.80 -9.65
C ASP A 257 7.11 2.05 -9.26
N CYS A 258 6.47 2.50 -8.18
CA CYS A 258 5.24 1.94 -7.61
C CYS A 258 3.97 2.59 -8.16
N GLY A 259 4.01 3.19 -9.35
CA GLY A 259 2.84 3.71 -10.05
C GLY A 259 2.07 4.77 -9.27
N ALA A 260 0.74 4.60 -9.16
CA ALA A 260 -0.14 5.55 -8.50
C ALA A 260 0.17 5.79 -7.01
N GLY A 261 0.79 4.80 -6.33
CA GLY A 261 1.24 4.95 -4.94
C GLY A 261 2.54 5.73 -4.79
N HIS A 262 3.38 5.77 -5.83
CA HIS A 262 4.76 6.27 -5.75
C HIS A 262 4.88 7.73 -5.27
N PRO A 263 4.11 8.70 -5.79
CA PRO A 263 4.19 10.09 -5.32
C PRO A 263 3.84 10.23 -3.83
N LEU A 264 2.86 9.45 -3.36
CA LEU A 264 2.45 9.45 -1.95
C LEU A 264 3.52 8.79 -1.07
N MET A 265 4.16 7.71 -1.53
CA MET A 265 5.28 7.09 -0.82
C MET A 265 6.44 8.08 -0.63
N LEU A 266 6.77 8.89 -1.65
CA LEU A 266 7.81 9.92 -1.52
C LEU A 266 7.40 11.05 -0.55
N LEU A 267 6.12 11.41 -0.52
CA LEU A 267 5.61 12.36 0.47
C LEU A 267 5.70 11.79 1.90
N VAL A 268 5.40 10.50 2.09
CA VAL A 268 5.61 9.83 3.39
C VAL A 268 7.08 9.86 3.78
N SER A 269 8.00 9.49 2.88
CA SER A 269 9.45 9.56 3.15
C SER A 269 9.92 10.98 3.52
N ALA A 270 9.33 12.02 2.91
CA ALA A 270 9.61 13.41 3.26
C ALA A 270 9.11 13.74 4.67
N LEU A 271 7.87 13.37 5.00
CA LEU A 271 7.25 13.61 6.31
C LEU A 271 7.98 12.88 7.44
N GLU A 272 8.49 11.67 7.20
CA GLU A 272 9.31 10.91 8.16
C GLU A 272 10.61 11.61 8.53
N ALA A 273 11.18 12.42 7.63
CA ALA A 273 12.42 13.16 7.83
C ALA A 273 12.20 14.60 8.29
N ALA A 274 10.98 15.12 8.18
CA ALA A 274 10.68 16.52 8.36
C ALA A 274 10.52 16.95 9.82
N LYS A 275 10.68 18.25 10.04
CA LYS A 275 10.52 18.94 11.31
C LYS A 275 9.54 20.10 11.15
N PRO A 276 8.94 20.60 12.25
CA PRO A 276 8.08 21.76 12.19
C PRO A 276 8.78 22.94 11.49
N GLY A 277 8.06 23.61 10.60
CA GLY A 277 8.59 24.69 9.78
C GLY A 277 9.22 24.23 8.46
N ASP A 278 9.42 22.93 8.21
CA ASP A 278 9.90 22.46 6.91
C ASP A 278 8.85 22.64 5.82
N THR A 279 9.31 22.93 4.61
CA THR A 279 8.44 23.07 3.44
C THR A 279 8.65 21.86 2.52
N ILE A 280 7.57 21.17 2.16
CA ILE A 280 7.62 20.00 1.27
C ILE A 280 6.94 20.34 -0.04
N LEU A 281 7.65 20.16 -1.15
CA LEU A 281 7.07 20.18 -2.50
C LEU A 281 6.98 18.75 -3.01
N MET A 282 5.78 18.33 -3.40
CA MET A 282 5.54 17.03 -4.03
C MET A 282 5.01 17.22 -5.44
N ALA A 283 5.41 16.36 -6.37
CA ALA A 283 4.88 16.33 -7.72
C ALA A 283 4.42 14.93 -8.10
N ALA A 284 3.57 14.83 -9.11
CA ALA A 284 3.19 13.58 -9.74
C ALA A 284 2.97 13.78 -11.24
N TYR A 285 3.16 12.71 -12.00
CA TYR A 285 3.05 12.69 -13.45
C TYR A 285 2.14 11.54 -13.91
N GLY A 286 1.33 11.79 -14.94
CA GLY A 286 0.49 10.81 -15.64
C GLY A 286 -0.55 11.50 -16.51
N ASN A 287 -0.31 11.55 -17.83
CA ASN A 287 -1.11 12.30 -18.82
C ASN A 287 -1.40 13.75 -18.35
N GLY A 288 -0.32 14.44 -18.00
CA GLY A 288 -0.34 15.68 -17.23
C GLY A 288 0.55 15.59 -16.00
N ALA A 289 0.58 16.67 -15.22
CA ALA A 289 1.34 16.73 -13.98
C ALA A 289 0.61 17.57 -12.93
N GLU A 290 0.80 17.24 -11.66
CA GLU A 290 0.24 17.97 -10.54
C GLU A 290 1.30 18.16 -9.46
N ALA A 291 1.30 19.31 -8.81
CA ALA A 291 2.24 19.65 -7.76
C ALA A 291 1.51 20.21 -6.54
N PHE A 292 2.03 19.89 -5.35
CA PHE A 292 1.51 20.32 -4.05
C PHE A 292 2.62 20.95 -3.23
N LEU A 293 2.26 21.97 -2.45
CA LEU A 293 3.12 22.61 -1.48
C LEU A 293 2.53 22.39 -0.08
N PHE A 294 3.34 21.87 0.83
CA PHE A 294 2.97 21.65 2.21
C PHE A 294 3.91 22.38 3.17
N LYS A 295 3.36 22.81 4.31
CA LYS A 295 4.13 23.32 5.44
C LYS A 295 3.98 22.37 6.61
N VAL A 296 5.10 21.84 7.11
CA VAL A 296 5.10 20.94 8.26
C VAL A 296 4.86 21.74 9.53
N THR A 297 3.96 21.25 10.35
CA THR A 297 3.47 21.93 11.55
C THR A 297 4.09 21.31 12.81
N GLU A 298 3.74 21.82 13.99
CA GLU A 298 4.21 21.27 15.27
C GLU A 298 3.60 19.89 15.57
N GLU A 299 2.42 19.60 15.02
CA GLU A 299 1.68 18.36 15.24
C GLU A 299 2.43 17.12 14.76
N ILE A 300 3.39 17.25 13.83
CA ILE A 300 4.25 16.14 13.39
C ILE A 300 4.98 15.47 14.58
N ARG A 301 5.29 16.23 15.64
CA ARG A 301 5.96 15.71 16.84
C ARG A 301 5.06 14.83 17.71
N ASN A 302 3.74 14.99 17.57
CA ASN A 302 2.75 14.24 18.35
C ASN A 302 2.30 12.95 17.62
N LEU A 303 2.83 12.70 16.43
CA LEU A 303 2.49 11.54 15.65
C LEU A 303 3.07 10.27 16.31
N VAL A 304 2.22 9.30 16.62
CA VAL A 304 2.64 8.03 17.25
C VAL A 304 3.66 7.31 16.35
N PRO A 305 4.69 6.61 16.85
CA PRO A 305 5.57 5.85 15.96
C PRO A 305 4.82 4.83 15.09
N ARG A 306 5.29 4.66 13.86
CA ARG A 306 4.72 3.81 12.82
C ARG A 306 5.84 3.24 11.97
N ARG A 307 5.58 2.17 11.20
CA ARG A 307 6.65 1.52 10.43
C ARG A 307 7.02 2.38 9.22
N GLY A 308 6.02 2.91 8.52
CA GLY A 308 6.19 3.82 7.40
C GLY A 308 7.11 3.27 6.29
N ILE A 309 7.56 4.13 5.39
CA ILE A 309 8.40 3.71 4.26
C ILE A 309 9.78 3.29 4.76
N LYS A 310 10.37 4.07 5.67
CA LYS A 310 11.70 3.79 6.22
C LYS A 310 11.78 2.43 6.93
N GLY A 311 10.75 2.03 7.66
CA GLY A 311 10.72 0.71 8.30
C GLY A 311 10.67 -0.42 7.28
N TRP A 312 9.80 -0.31 6.27
CA TRP A 312 9.64 -1.34 5.23
C TRP A 312 10.82 -1.45 4.26
N LEU A 313 11.60 -0.38 4.07
CA LEU A 313 12.84 -0.45 3.29
C LEU A 313 13.85 -1.45 3.89
N ASN A 314 13.91 -1.53 5.23
CA ASN A 314 14.84 -2.42 5.93
C ASN A 314 14.25 -3.83 6.15
N SER A 315 12.93 -3.97 6.09
CA SER A 315 12.22 -5.23 6.30
C SER A 315 12.02 -6.00 5.00
N LYS A 316 13.08 -6.66 4.50
CA LYS A 316 13.07 -7.35 3.20
C LYS A 316 13.46 -8.82 3.26
N LEU A 317 12.95 -9.60 2.31
CA LEU A 317 13.30 -11.00 2.03
C LEU A 317 13.80 -11.12 0.59
N PRO A 318 14.90 -11.84 0.33
CA PRO A 318 15.35 -12.06 -1.04
C PRO A 318 14.39 -13.00 -1.77
N LEU A 319 13.91 -12.59 -2.94
CA LEU A 319 13.26 -13.49 -3.89
C LEU A 319 14.35 -14.15 -4.74
N ALA A 320 14.62 -15.42 -4.47
CA ALA A 320 15.86 -16.07 -4.90
C ALA A 320 16.02 -16.25 -6.42
N THR A 321 14.93 -16.33 -7.17
CA THR A 321 14.95 -16.70 -8.60
C THR A 321 13.98 -15.85 -9.42
N TYR A 322 14.30 -15.70 -10.70
CA TYR A 322 13.47 -14.97 -11.64
C TYR A 322 12.17 -15.72 -11.96
N GLU A 323 12.22 -17.05 -12.01
CA GLU A 323 11.10 -17.94 -12.25
C GLU A 323 10.03 -17.82 -11.16
N LYS A 324 10.45 -17.69 -9.88
CA LYS A 324 9.51 -17.41 -8.78
C LYS A 324 8.81 -16.06 -8.95
N TYR A 325 9.53 -15.04 -9.41
CA TYR A 325 8.91 -13.76 -9.73
C TYR A 325 7.87 -13.92 -10.84
N LEU A 326 8.22 -14.59 -11.94
CA LEU A 326 7.28 -14.82 -13.04
C LEU A 326 6.03 -15.58 -12.58
N SER A 327 6.19 -16.59 -11.73
CA SER A 327 5.06 -17.34 -11.17
C SER A 327 4.19 -16.49 -10.22
N TYR A 328 4.79 -15.78 -9.27
CA TYR A 328 4.07 -14.92 -8.32
C TYR A 328 3.29 -13.82 -9.04
N ARG A 329 3.80 -13.36 -10.18
CA ARG A 329 3.15 -12.36 -11.02
C ARG A 329 2.17 -12.92 -12.05
N GLY A 330 1.96 -14.23 -12.10
CA GLY A 330 1.05 -14.89 -13.04
C GLY A 330 1.52 -14.84 -14.50
N ILE A 331 2.81 -14.58 -14.74
CA ILE A 331 3.40 -14.52 -16.09
C ILE A 331 3.81 -15.91 -16.55
N LEU A 332 4.35 -16.73 -15.64
CA LEU A 332 4.68 -18.13 -15.91
C LEU A 332 3.70 -19.01 -15.15
N GLU A 333 2.88 -19.75 -15.89
CA GLU A 333 1.98 -20.73 -15.30
C GLU A 333 2.77 -21.89 -14.70
N THR A 334 2.51 -22.19 -13.44
CA THR A 334 3.08 -23.33 -12.72
C THR A 334 2.02 -24.40 -12.54
N GLN A 335 2.43 -25.66 -12.27
CA GLN A 335 1.48 -26.73 -12.06
C GLN A 335 0.47 -26.33 -10.97
N PRO A 336 -0.84 -26.33 -11.26
CA PRO A 336 -1.83 -25.99 -10.26
C PRO A 336 -1.75 -27.03 -9.13
N GLY A 337 -1.71 -26.57 -7.88
CA GLY A 337 -1.88 -27.46 -6.74
C GLY A 337 -3.27 -28.12 -6.78
N ASP A 338 -3.39 -29.36 -6.32
CA ASP A 338 -4.66 -30.08 -6.22
C ASP A 338 -5.60 -29.30 -5.30
N PRO A 339 -6.61 -28.59 -5.84
CA PRO A 339 -7.31 -27.63 -5.02
C PRO A 339 -8.38 -28.36 -4.21
N PHE A 340 -8.22 -28.41 -2.89
CA PHE A 340 -9.41 -28.37 -2.04
C PHE A 340 -10.00 -26.95 -2.12
N ARG A 341 -10.66 -26.62 -3.25
CA ARG A 341 -11.33 -25.34 -3.47
C ARG A 341 -12.69 -25.38 -2.81
N LEU A 342 -12.78 -24.86 -1.58
CA LEU A 342 -14.06 -24.48 -1.00
C LEU A 342 -14.68 -23.41 -1.90
N LEU A 343 -15.87 -23.70 -2.44
CA LEU A 343 -16.64 -22.73 -3.21
C LEU A 343 -16.99 -21.56 -2.28
N PRO A 344 -16.46 -20.36 -2.53
CA PRO A 344 -16.72 -19.24 -1.65
C PRO A 344 -18.17 -18.78 -1.81
N SER A 345 -18.73 -18.22 -0.75
CA SER A 345 -20.11 -17.73 -0.71
C SER A 345 -20.12 -16.24 -0.41
N ALA A 346 -20.59 -15.44 -1.37
CA ALA A 346 -20.72 -13.99 -1.20
C ALA A 346 -21.65 -13.63 -0.04
N THR A 347 -22.70 -14.42 0.20
CA THR A 347 -23.65 -14.18 1.29
C THR A 347 -23.07 -14.55 2.65
N ALA A 348 -22.28 -15.63 2.75
CA ALA A 348 -21.54 -15.95 3.97
C ALA A 348 -20.49 -14.89 4.26
N TYR A 349 -19.74 -14.46 3.24
CA TYR A 349 -18.73 -13.42 3.35
C TYR A 349 -19.32 -12.09 3.84
N TRP A 350 -20.47 -11.69 3.30
CA TRP A 350 -21.19 -10.48 3.75
C TRP A 350 -21.70 -10.61 5.19
N ARG A 351 -22.36 -11.73 5.53
CA ARG A 351 -22.92 -11.94 6.87
C ARG A 351 -21.83 -11.99 7.96
N ASP A 352 -20.70 -12.59 7.62
CA ASP A 352 -19.62 -12.87 8.57
C ASP A 352 -18.47 -11.83 8.41
N VAL A 353 -18.74 -10.68 7.77
CA VAL A 353 -17.78 -9.62 7.45
C VAL A 353 -17.03 -9.09 8.68
N ASN A 354 -17.70 -9.02 9.83
CA ASN A 354 -17.07 -8.57 11.08
C ASN A 354 -15.96 -9.55 11.52
N SER A 355 -16.17 -10.85 11.36
CA SER A 355 -15.12 -11.84 11.64
C SER A 355 -14.07 -11.89 10.53
N ILE A 356 -14.49 -11.82 9.27
CA ILE A 356 -13.62 -12.05 8.11
C ILE A 356 -12.74 -10.84 7.78
N LEU A 357 -13.37 -9.68 7.54
CA LEU A 357 -12.67 -8.47 7.11
C LEU A 357 -12.26 -7.58 8.28
N ARG A 358 -13.19 -7.27 9.18
CA ARG A 358 -12.89 -6.42 10.35
C ARG A 358 -12.05 -7.15 11.40
N PHE A 359 -11.94 -8.47 11.30
CA PHE A 359 -11.15 -9.33 12.18
C PHE A 359 -11.54 -9.20 13.65
N HIS A 360 -12.85 -9.23 13.90
CA HIS A 360 -13.43 -9.15 15.23
C HIS A 360 -13.58 -10.55 15.84
N GLY A 361 -13.24 -10.64 17.12
CA GLY A 361 -13.66 -11.72 18.00
C GLY A 361 -14.81 -11.27 18.91
N SER A 362 -15.38 -12.21 19.66
CA SER A 362 -16.43 -11.96 20.65
C SER A 362 -15.87 -12.11 22.07
N LYS A 363 -15.85 -11.03 22.86
CA LYS A 363 -15.51 -11.04 24.28
C LYS A 363 -16.77 -11.20 25.12
N CYS A 364 -16.91 -12.32 25.82
CA CYS A 364 -18.08 -12.59 26.64
C CYS A 364 -18.21 -11.58 27.80
N ARG A 365 -19.38 -10.94 27.93
CA ARG A 365 -19.65 -9.99 29.02
C ARG A 365 -19.75 -10.66 30.40
N SER A 366 -20.08 -11.95 30.45
CA SER A 366 -20.26 -12.68 31.71
C SER A 366 -18.94 -13.19 32.32
N CYS A 367 -18.02 -13.71 31.49
CA CYS A 367 -16.80 -14.35 31.98
C CYS A 367 -15.50 -13.80 31.37
N GLY A 368 -15.59 -12.80 30.48
CA GLY A 368 -14.44 -12.14 29.86
C GLY A 368 -13.71 -12.95 28.79
N THR A 369 -14.11 -14.20 28.52
CA THR A 369 -13.47 -15.04 27.49
C THR A 369 -13.60 -14.40 26.11
N LEU A 370 -12.46 -14.19 25.44
CA LEU A 370 -12.38 -13.72 24.06
C LEU A 370 -12.19 -14.90 23.11
N ALA A 371 -13.12 -15.05 22.17
CA ALA A 371 -13.12 -16.09 21.15
C ALA A 371 -12.99 -15.48 19.75
N TYR A 372 -12.32 -16.18 18.85
CA TYR A 372 -12.33 -15.87 17.41
C TYR A 372 -12.67 -17.15 16.62
N PRO A 373 -13.52 -17.09 15.57
CA PRO A 373 -14.31 -15.91 15.13
C PRO A 373 -15.43 -15.56 16.13
N ILE A 374 -16.24 -14.56 15.84
CA ILE A 374 -17.41 -14.18 16.68
C ILE A 374 -18.27 -15.41 16.96
N GLN A 375 -18.51 -15.70 18.24
CA GLN A 375 -19.34 -16.81 18.69
C GLN A 375 -20.64 -16.33 19.31
N ARG A 376 -21.75 -16.98 18.99
CA ARG A 376 -23.05 -16.74 19.65
C ARG A 376 -23.13 -17.34 21.05
N VAL A 377 -22.36 -18.39 21.34
CA VAL A 377 -22.36 -19.07 22.64
C VAL A 377 -20.93 -19.12 23.15
N CYS A 378 -20.71 -18.57 24.35
CA CYS A 378 -19.40 -18.65 25.00
C CYS A 378 -19.04 -20.12 25.28
N TYR A 379 -17.88 -20.58 24.81
CA TYR A 379 -17.45 -21.96 25.04
C TYR A 379 -17.05 -22.24 26.50
N THR A 380 -16.79 -21.20 27.30
CA THR A 380 -16.45 -21.30 28.72
C THR A 380 -17.70 -21.36 29.61
N CYS A 381 -18.52 -20.28 29.60
CA CYS A 381 -19.65 -20.14 30.53
C CYS A 381 -21.03 -20.41 29.92
N ARG A 382 -21.09 -20.72 28.61
CA ARG A 382 -22.34 -20.99 27.87
C ARG A 382 -23.32 -19.83 27.75
N THR A 383 -22.99 -18.63 28.23
CA THR A 383 -23.80 -17.43 27.95
C THR A 383 -23.97 -17.25 26.45
N LYS A 384 -25.22 -16.99 26.04
CA LYS A 384 -25.64 -16.82 24.65
C LYS A 384 -25.88 -15.35 24.32
N ASP A 385 -25.41 -14.92 23.15
CA ASP A 385 -25.66 -13.60 22.55
C ASP A 385 -25.32 -12.42 23.50
N SER A 386 -24.33 -12.59 24.38
CA SER A 386 -23.88 -11.56 25.33
C SER A 386 -22.36 -11.39 25.26
N PHE A 387 -21.93 -10.56 24.30
CA PHE A 387 -20.52 -10.28 24.05
C PHE A 387 -20.33 -8.85 23.53
N ASP A 388 -19.10 -8.36 23.67
CA ASP A 388 -18.60 -7.18 22.96
C ASP A 388 -17.70 -7.64 21.80
N GLU A 389 -17.81 -6.98 20.64
CA GLU A 389 -16.88 -7.23 19.54
C GLU A 389 -15.51 -6.61 19.87
N VAL A 390 -14.45 -7.36 19.59
CA VAL A 390 -13.07 -6.93 19.83
C VAL A 390 -12.25 -7.12 18.57
N ARG A 391 -11.73 -6.03 18.02
CA ARG A 391 -10.79 -6.07 16.90
C ARG A 391 -9.45 -6.66 17.32
N LEU A 392 -9.00 -7.67 16.56
CA LEU A 392 -7.72 -8.35 16.77
C LEU A 392 -6.62 -7.90 15.80
N ALA A 393 -6.97 -7.20 14.72
CA ALA A 393 -6.09 -6.98 13.57
C ALA A 393 -4.86 -6.12 13.89
N ASP A 394 -4.98 -5.21 14.85
CA ASP A 394 -3.91 -4.34 15.31
C ASP A 394 -3.22 -4.85 16.59
N LYS A 395 -3.53 -6.09 17.02
CA LYS A 395 -2.94 -6.70 18.21
C LYS A 395 -1.73 -7.54 17.85
N LYS A 396 -0.70 -7.45 18.69
CA LYS A 396 0.43 -8.37 18.66
C LYS A 396 -0.02 -9.75 19.12
N ALA A 397 0.68 -10.76 18.64
CA ALA A 397 0.42 -12.16 19.00
C ALA A 397 1.74 -12.93 19.06
N LYS A 398 1.67 -14.15 19.59
CA LYS A 398 2.76 -15.13 19.55
C LYS A 398 2.27 -16.41 18.90
N LEU A 399 3.17 -17.12 18.23
CA LEU A 399 2.85 -18.40 17.64
C LEU A 399 2.59 -19.45 18.74
N PHE A 400 1.35 -19.94 18.86
CA PHE A 400 0.98 -20.94 19.86
C PHE A 400 1.33 -22.36 19.40
N THR A 401 0.99 -22.72 18.17
CA THR A 401 1.41 -23.97 17.53
C THR A 401 1.38 -23.82 16.01
N PHE A 402 2.08 -24.69 15.29
CA PHE A 402 2.08 -24.72 13.83
C PHE A 402 2.32 -26.12 13.28
N SER A 403 1.94 -26.32 12.02
CA SER A 403 2.33 -27.47 11.20
C SER A 403 2.81 -27.02 9.83
N LEU A 404 3.77 -27.74 9.27
CA LEU A 404 4.26 -27.52 7.91
C LEU A 404 3.50 -28.44 6.96
N ASP A 405 2.57 -27.86 6.20
CA ASP A 405 1.81 -28.58 5.19
C ASP A 405 2.55 -28.49 3.84
N ASN A 406 3.08 -29.61 3.36
CA ASN A 406 3.83 -29.68 2.10
C ASN A 406 2.94 -30.01 0.89
N LEU A 407 1.62 -30.18 1.10
CA LEU A 407 0.66 -30.58 0.08
C LEU A 407 -0.35 -29.47 -0.23
N ALA A 408 -0.65 -28.58 0.73
CA ALA A 408 -1.60 -27.49 0.55
C ALA A 408 -1.04 -26.28 -0.24
N GLY A 409 0.27 -26.22 -0.48
CA GLY A 409 0.91 -25.11 -1.17
C GLY A 409 0.82 -25.18 -2.70
N ARG A 410 1.36 -24.16 -3.35
CA ARG A 410 1.52 -24.14 -4.81
C ARG A 410 2.76 -24.93 -5.20
N SER A 411 2.87 -25.40 -6.44
CA SER A 411 4.07 -26.13 -6.88
C SER A 411 5.37 -25.31 -6.74
N ASP A 412 5.28 -23.98 -6.86
CA ASP A 412 6.40 -23.03 -6.74
C ASP A 412 6.63 -22.50 -5.31
N ASP A 413 5.68 -22.77 -4.42
CA ASP A 413 5.70 -22.43 -3.00
C ASP A 413 4.95 -23.48 -2.18
N PRO A 414 5.51 -24.70 -2.05
CA PRO A 414 4.76 -25.88 -1.64
C PRO A 414 4.48 -25.97 -0.14
N VAL A 415 5.23 -25.22 0.69
CA VAL A 415 5.14 -25.33 2.15
C VAL A 415 4.25 -24.22 2.71
N VAL A 416 3.05 -24.59 3.14
CA VAL A 416 2.15 -23.71 3.86
C VAL A 416 2.34 -23.92 5.35
N VAL A 417 2.68 -22.85 6.06
CA VAL A 417 2.76 -22.86 7.52
C VAL A 417 1.35 -22.62 8.08
N GLN A 418 0.67 -23.70 8.45
CA GLN A 418 -0.62 -23.63 9.15
C GLN A 418 -0.36 -23.27 10.60
N SER A 419 -0.97 -22.19 11.12
CA SER A 419 -0.66 -21.68 12.44
C SER A 419 -1.89 -21.45 13.30
N VAL A 420 -1.72 -21.64 14.61
CA VAL A 420 -2.59 -21.04 15.62
C VAL A 420 -1.75 -20.02 16.36
N VAL A 421 -2.20 -18.78 16.37
CA VAL A 421 -1.56 -17.68 17.09
C VAL A 421 -2.39 -17.34 18.32
N GLU A 422 -1.73 -16.93 19.39
CA GLU A 422 -2.35 -16.46 20.63
C GLU A 422 -2.12 -14.95 20.74
N SER A 423 -3.21 -14.18 20.67
CA SER A 423 -3.17 -12.72 20.80
C SER A 423 -2.71 -12.33 22.21
N GLU A 424 -1.93 -11.26 22.31
CA GLU A 424 -1.56 -10.67 23.60
C GLU A 424 -2.79 -10.12 24.36
N VAL A 425 -3.91 -9.89 23.67
CA VAL A 425 -5.18 -9.48 24.27
C VAL A 425 -6.00 -10.72 24.63
N ASP A 426 -6.20 -10.92 25.94
CA ASP A 426 -7.06 -11.96 26.52
C ASP A 426 -6.77 -13.41 26.04
N ASN A 427 -5.58 -13.67 25.49
CA ASN A 427 -5.13 -14.97 24.97
C ASN A 427 -6.06 -15.59 23.91
N ALA A 428 -6.71 -14.74 23.11
CA ALA A 428 -7.56 -15.21 22.02
C ALA A 428 -6.74 -16.02 21.01
N ARG A 429 -7.21 -17.23 20.68
CA ARG A 429 -6.55 -18.08 19.68
C ARG A 429 -7.17 -17.90 18.32
N VAL A 430 -6.32 -17.65 17.33
CA VAL A 430 -6.72 -17.48 15.93
C VAL A 430 -5.99 -18.50 15.08
N TYR A 431 -6.74 -19.29 14.33
CA TYR A 431 -6.18 -20.10 13.25
C TYR A 431 -6.01 -19.23 12.01
N CYS A 432 -4.79 -19.18 11.47
CA CYS A 432 -4.49 -18.50 10.22
C CYS A 432 -3.23 -19.11 9.58
N MET A 433 -3.06 -18.92 8.27
CA MET A 433 -1.79 -19.26 7.63
C MET A 433 -0.72 -18.21 7.97
N MET A 434 0.54 -18.62 8.05
CA MET A 434 1.67 -17.70 8.15
C MET A 434 2.23 -17.37 6.76
N THR A 435 2.65 -16.13 6.56
CA THR A 435 3.27 -15.61 5.33
C THR A 435 4.55 -14.83 5.66
N ASP A 436 5.28 -14.38 4.64
CA ASP A 436 6.53 -13.62 4.74
C ASP A 436 7.56 -14.24 5.72
N CYS A 437 7.68 -15.57 5.69
CA CYS A 437 8.57 -16.31 6.57
C CYS A 437 9.37 -17.37 5.80
N GLN A 438 10.51 -17.77 6.37
CA GLN A 438 11.17 -19.01 5.97
C GLN A 438 10.64 -20.14 6.86
N PRO A 439 10.01 -21.20 6.29
CA PRO A 439 9.38 -22.26 7.09
C PRO A 439 10.32 -22.92 8.12
N LYS A 440 11.63 -22.98 7.82
CA LYS A 440 12.65 -23.55 8.71
C LYS A 440 12.96 -22.70 9.95
N GLU A 441 12.62 -21.42 9.94
CA GLU A 441 12.89 -20.49 11.04
C GLU A 441 11.71 -20.38 12.02
N VAL A 442 10.54 -20.91 11.64
CA VAL A 442 9.30 -20.87 12.41
C VAL A 442 9.43 -21.74 13.66
N ARG A 443 9.07 -21.18 14.81
CA ARG A 443 9.14 -21.84 16.12
C ARG A 443 8.03 -21.36 17.05
N VAL A 444 7.53 -22.24 17.91
CA VAL A 444 6.56 -21.90 18.95
C VAL A 444 7.10 -20.75 19.81
N GLY A 445 6.22 -19.81 20.15
CA GLY A 445 6.55 -18.59 20.89
C GLY A 445 7.12 -17.45 20.04
N MET A 446 7.32 -17.63 18.74
CA MET A 446 7.74 -16.56 17.83
C MET A 446 6.74 -15.39 17.88
N PRO A 447 7.19 -14.13 18.09
CA PRO A 447 6.35 -12.96 17.96
C PRO A 447 5.86 -12.78 16.53
N VAL A 448 4.57 -12.52 16.36
CA VAL A 448 3.91 -12.35 15.06
C VAL A 448 2.95 -11.17 15.09
N GLU A 449 2.65 -10.65 13.91
CA GLU A 449 1.60 -9.66 13.66
C GLU A 449 0.64 -10.17 12.59
N PHE A 450 -0.60 -9.68 12.61
CA PHE A 450 -1.58 -10.00 11.58
C PHE A 450 -1.35 -9.14 10.34
N THR A 451 -1.62 -9.71 9.17
CA THR A 451 -1.48 -9.03 7.88
C THR A 451 -2.61 -9.43 6.94
N PHE A 452 -3.12 -8.46 6.19
CA PHE A 452 -4.25 -8.68 5.30
C PHE A 452 -3.77 -9.22 3.94
N ARG A 453 -4.34 -10.34 3.48
CA ARG A 453 -3.85 -11.09 2.32
C ARG A 453 -4.99 -11.59 1.44
N ARG A 454 -4.67 -11.81 0.17
CA ARG A 454 -5.48 -12.51 -0.81
C ARG A 454 -5.20 -14.00 -0.69
N ILE A 455 -6.13 -14.75 -0.11
CA ILE A 455 -5.90 -16.15 0.26
C ILE A 455 -5.97 -17.05 -0.96
N TYR A 456 -7.02 -16.91 -1.76
CA TYR A 456 -7.23 -17.69 -2.99
C TYR A 456 -8.30 -17.05 -3.86
N GLU A 457 -8.31 -17.45 -5.13
CA GLU A 457 -9.39 -17.14 -6.06
C GLU A 457 -10.32 -18.35 -6.21
N GLY A 458 -11.63 -18.11 -6.12
CA GLY A 458 -12.64 -19.16 -6.24
C GLY A 458 -13.98 -18.59 -6.70
N ALA A 459 -14.75 -19.37 -7.47
CA ALA A 459 -16.04 -18.96 -8.03
C ALA A 459 -16.05 -17.57 -8.71
N GLY A 460 -14.92 -17.18 -9.32
CA GLY A 460 -14.79 -15.92 -10.06
C GLY A 460 -14.51 -14.68 -9.21
N PHE A 461 -14.12 -14.82 -7.94
CA PHE A 461 -13.70 -13.69 -7.10
C PHE A 461 -12.54 -14.01 -6.16
N GLN A 462 -11.79 -12.96 -5.83
CA GLN A 462 -10.68 -12.95 -4.87
C GLN A 462 -11.20 -13.00 -3.43
N ASN A 463 -10.71 -13.95 -2.64
CA ASN A 463 -11.04 -14.09 -1.22
C ASN A 463 -9.94 -13.47 -0.37
N TYR A 464 -10.29 -12.48 0.43
CA TYR A 464 -9.37 -11.81 1.33
C TYR A 464 -9.60 -12.24 2.78
N PHE A 465 -8.50 -12.39 3.53
CA PHE A 465 -8.53 -12.72 4.95
C PHE A 465 -7.20 -12.35 5.60
N TRP A 466 -7.13 -12.52 6.91
CA TRP A 466 -5.94 -12.23 7.70
C TRP A 466 -5.05 -13.47 7.81
N LYS A 467 -3.78 -13.29 7.45
CA LYS A 467 -2.68 -14.19 7.79
C LYS A 467 -1.89 -13.62 8.96
N CYS A 468 -0.92 -14.37 9.47
CA CYS A 468 0.10 -13.82 10.35
C CYS A 468 1.46 -13.79 9.63
N ARG A 469 2.36 -12.94 10.10
CA ARG A 469 3.77 -12.94 9.69
C ARG A 469 4.66 -12.71 10.91
N PRO A 470 5.92 -13.16 10.89
CA PRO A 470 6.88 -12.83 11.95
C PRO A 470 6.92 -11.32 12.19
N LEU A 471 7.09 -10.88 13.44
CA LEU A 471 7.25 -9.46 13.74
C LEU A 471 8.56 -8.97 13.08
N ARG A 472 8.48 -7.94 12.22
CA ARG A 472 9.61 -7.49 11.39
C ARG A 472 10.02 -6.04 11.62
#